data_AF-A0A7Y0S7F1-F1
#
_entry.id   AF-A0A7Y0S7F1-F1
#
_cell.length_a   1.000
_cell.length_b   1.000
_cell.length_c   1.000
_cell.angle_alpha   90.00
_cell.angle_beta   90.00
_cell.angle_gamma   90.00
#
_symmetry.space_group_name_H-M   'P 1'
#
loop_
_entity.id
_entity.type
_entity.pdbx_description
1 polymer ?
#
loop_
_entity_poly.entity_id
_entity_poly.type
_entity_poly.pdbx_seq_one_letter_code
_entity_poly.pdbx_strand_id
1 'polypeptide(L)'
;ITPDNDGQIRYMAVKNNRRSKGMGSRVLVALESLARQEGAKRLVCNAREDAIAFYEKNGFERRGELTDERGPVRHQQMVKQLDPMANVLRRPEWCTELQQRWEQQIPISDKMGIKINQYTGYQFECCAQLN
;
A
#
# COMPACT_ATOMS: atom_id res chain seq x y z
N ILE A 1 -4.87 -22.80 -7.12
CA ILE A 1 -4.28 -21.51 -6.69
C ILE A 1 -3.84 -21.72 -5.25
N THR A 2 -2.56 -22.03 -5.04
CA THR A 2 -2.07 -22.41 -3.70
C THR A 2 -2.03 -21.17 -2.80
N PRO A 3 -2.57 -21.21 -1.57
CA PRO A 3 -3.12 -20.05 -0.87
C PRO A 3 -2.13 -19.32 0.05
N ASP A 4 -0.86 -19.73 0.05
CA ASP A 4 -0.04 -19.62 1.26
C ASP A 4 0.50 -18.21 1.56
N ASN A 5 0.19 -17.19 0.76
CA ASN A 5 0.51 -15.78 1.07
C ASN A 5 -0.16 -14.76 0.10
N ASP A 6 -1.38 -15.03 -0.37
CA ASP A 6 -2.09 -14.11 -1.28
C ASP A 6 -3.19 -13.34 -0.55
N GLY A 7 -3.17 -12.01 -0.64
CA GLY A 7 -4.28 -11.17 -0.19
C GLY A 7 -5.31 -10.99 -1.29
N GLN A 8 -6.58 -11.27 -1.02
CA GLN A 8 -7.64 -11.09 -2.01
C GLN A 8 -8.54 -9.90 -1.68
N ILE A 9 -8.62 -8.94 -2.61
CA ILE A 9 -9.54 -7.79 -2.49
C ILE A 9 -10.87 -8.15 -3.14
N ARG A 10 -11.95 -8.02 -2.36
CA ARG A 10 -13.32 -8.27 -2.81
C ARG A 10 -14.25 -7.14 -2.37
N TYR A 11 -15.33 -6.95 -3.12
CA TYR A 11 -16.44 -6.05 -2.77
C TYR A 11 -16.05 -4.59 -2.47
N MET A 12 -14.98 -4.08 -3.10
CA MET A 12 -14.59 -2.68 -2.94
C MET A 12 -15.59 -1.77 -3.67
N ALA A 13 -16.13 -0.78 -2.96
CA ALA A 13 -17.07 0.17 -3.52
C ALA A 13 -16.83 1.59 -3.02
N VAL A 14 -17.01 2.57 -3.90
CA VAL A 14 -17.03 4.00 -3.57
C VAL A 14 -18.33 4.58 -4.10
N LYS A 15 -19.05 5.31 -3.23
CA LYS A 15 -20.30 6.00 -3.59
C LYS A 15 -20.09 6.87 -4.84
N ASN A 16 -21.02 6.81 -5.80
CA ASN A 16 -20.84 7.44 -7.13
C ASN A 16 -20.43 8.91 -7.06
N ASN A 17 -21.06 9.70 -6.18
CA ASN A 17 -20.76 11.13 -6.00
C ASN A 17 -19.40 11.44 -5.32
N ARG A 18 -18.66 10.42 -4.90
CA ARG A 18 -17.32 10.52 -4.29
C ARG A 18 -16.23 9.83 -5.10
N ARG A 19 -16.55 9.28 -6.28
CA ARG A 19 -15.56 8.70 -7.20
C ARG A 19 -14.61 9.77 -7.74
N SER A 20 -13.43 9.36 -8.19
CA SER A 20 -12.38 10.25 -8.73
C SER A 20 -11.83 11.31 -7.76
N LYS A 21 -12.17 11.23 -6.46
CA LYS A 21 -11.62 12.09 -5.40
C LYS A 21 -10.53 11.39 -4.56
N GLY A 22 -9.91 10.35 -5.11
CA GLY A 22 -8.86 9.58 -4.43
C GLY A 22 -9.31 8.62 -3.32
N MET A 23 -10.62 8.55 -3.02
CA MET A 23 -11.14 7.68 -1.93
C MET A 23 -10.84 6.19 -2.18
N GLY A 24 -11.03 5.70 -3.40
CA GLY A 24 -10.72 4.31 -3.76
C GLY A 24 -9.24 3.99 -3.60
N SER A 25 -8.36 4.91 -4.01
CA SER A 25 -6.92 4.76 -3.83
C SER A 25 -6.53 4.71 -2.36
N ARG A 26 -7.14 5.53 -1.49
CA ARG A 26 -6.88 5.48 -0.04
C ARG A 26 -7.29 4.14 0.58
N VAL A 27 -8.45 3.60 0.18
CA VAL A 27 -8.89 2.28 0.63
C VAL A 27 -7.92 1.20 0.15
N LEU A 28 -7.56 1.20 -1.12
CA LEU A 28 -6.65 0.23 -1.72
C LEU A 28 -5.27 0.25 -1.05
N VAL A 29 -4.76 1.44 -0.76
CA VAL A 29 -3.52 1.66 -0.02
C VAL A 29 -3.57 1.06 1.38
N ALA A 30 -4.67 1.27 2.12
CA ALA A 30 -4.81 0.72 3.47
C ALA A 30 -4.84 -0.81 3.43
N LEU A 31 -5.55 -1.38 2.45
CA LEU A 31 -5.58 -2.83 2.21
C LEU A 31 -4.20 -3.37 1.82
N GLU A 32 -3.44 -2.66 0.99
CA GLU A 32 -2.06 -3.00 0.66
C GLU A 32 -1.15 -2.99 1.89
N SER A 33 -1.26 -1.99 2.75
CA SER A 33 -0.48 -1.92 3.99
C SER A 33 -0.79 -3.10 4.91
N LEU A 34 -2.08 -3.40 5.10
CA LEU A 34 -2.52 -4.54 5.90
C LEU A 34 -2.00 -5.87 5.31
N ALA A 35 -2.15 -6.07 4.01
CA ALA A 35 -1.68 -7.27 3.35
C ALA A 35 -0.17 -7.47 3.50
N ARG A 36 0.63 -6.38 3.46
CA ARG A 36 2.08 -6.45 3.73
C ARG A 36 2.37 -6.80 5.19
N GLN A 37 1.64 -6.23 6.16
CA GLN A 37 1.79 -6.55 7.58
C GLN A 37 1.51 -8.03 7.87
N GLU A 38 0.50 -8.60 7.19
CA GLU A 38 0.14 -10.01 7.27
C GLU A 38 1.09 -10.93 6.46
N GLY A 39 2.15 -10.39 5.84
CA GLY A 39 3.14 -11.18 5.10
C GLY A 39 2.71 -11.61 3.69
N ALA A 40 1.62 -11.05 3.15
CA ALA A 40 1.16 -11.39 1.81
C ALA A 40 2.19 -10.97 0.75
N LYS A 41 2.46 -11.88 -0.19
CA LYS A 41 3.42 -11.71 -1.31
C LYS A 41 2.78 -11.02 -2.52
N ARG A 42 1.45 -11.11 -2.65
CA ARG A 42 0.72 -10.47 -3.75
C ARG A 42 -0.73 -10.21 -3.38
N LEU A 43 -1.30 -9.23 -4.06
CA LEU A 43 -2.73 -8.96 -4.06
C LEU A 43 -3.38 -9.48 -5.32
N VAL A 44 -4.55 -10.07 -5.17
CA VAL A 44 -5.40 -10.53 -6.28
C VAL A 44 -6.76 -9.86 -6.17
N CYS A 45 -7.29 -9.36 -7.28
CA CYS A 45 -8.67 -8.90 -7.36
C CYS A 45 -9.32 -9.37 -8.66
N ASN A 46 -10.65 -9.45 -8.66
CA ASN A 46 -11.44 -9.63 -9.87
C ASN A 46 -12.10 -8.29 -10.18
N ALA A 47 -11.44 -7.49 -11.01
CA ALA A 47 -11.90 -6.16 -11.36
C ALA A 47 -13.02 -6.25 -12.40
N ARG A 48 -14.06 -5.45 -12.22
CA ARG A 48 -15.04 -5.20 -13.29
C ARG A 48 -14.39 -4.41 -14.42
N GLU A 49 -14.87 -4.54 -15.64
CA GLU A 49 -14.39 -3.80 -16.81
C GLU A 49 -14.21 -2.29 -16.55
N ASP A 50 -15.18 -1.66 -15.88
CA ASP A 50 -15.17 -0.23 -15.53
C ASP A 50 -14.14 0.16 -14.45
N ALA A 51 -13.61 -0.82 -13.71
CA ALA A 51 -12.62 -0.63 -12.66
C ALA A 51 -11.19 -1.02 -13.06
N ILE A 52 -10.99 -1.66 -14.22
CA ILE A 52 -9.66 -2.12 -14.68
C ILE A 52 -8.65 -0.96 -14.70
N ALA A 53 -9.03 0.15 -15.32
CA ALA A 53 -8.16 1.33 -15.41
C ALA A 53 -7.81 1.92 -14.03
N PHE A 54 -8.67 1.75 -13.03
CA PHE A 54 -8.35 2.14 -11.65
C PHE A 54 -7.27 1.23 -11.06
N TYR A 55 -7.39 -0.09 -11.19
CA TYR A 55 -6.40 -1.02 -10.65
C TYR A 55 -5.06 -0.95 -11.37
N GLU A 56 -5.05 -0.77 -12.71
CA GLU A 56 -3.81 -0.55 -13.48
C GLU A 56 -3.05 0.69 -13.01
N LYS A 57 -3.77 1.81 -12.80
CA LYS A 57 -3.16 3.04 -12.26
C LYS A 57 -2.56 2.86 -10.87
N ASN A 58 -3.03 1.86 -10.11
CA ASN A 58 -2.47 1.52 -8.80
C ASN A 58 -1.45 0.36 -8.88
N GLY A 59 -0.98 0.00 -10.08
CA GLY A 59 0.11 -0.96 -10.27
C GLY A 59 -0.33 -2.43 -10.27
N PHE A 60 -1.61 -2.71 -10.53
CA PHE A 60 -2.07 -4.07 -10.81
C PHE A 60 -1.86 -4.41 -12.27
N GLU A 61 -1.42 -5.64 -12.52
CA GLU A 61 -1.30 -6.23 -13.85
C GLU A 61 -2.51 -7.10 -14.15
N ARG A 62 -3.00 -7.02 -15.39
CA ARG A 62 -4.07 -7.90 -15.88
C ARG A 62 -3.55 -9.33 -16.01
N ARG A 63 -4.30 -10.30 -15.50
CA ARG A 63 -3.99 -11.73 -15.61
C ARG A 63 -5.23 -12.47 -16.13
N GLY A 64 -5.05 -13.23 -17.22
CA GLY A 64 -6.16 -13.95 -17.85
C GLY A 64 -7.06 -13.07 -18.71
N GLU A 65 -8.07 -13.70 -19.29
CA GLU A 65 -9.04 -13.06 -20.18
C GLU A 65 -10.20 -12.44 -19.38
N LEU A 66 -10.96 -11.56 -20.05
CA LEU A 66 -12.22 -11.05 -19.51
C LEU A 66 -13.26 -12.17 -19.55
N THR A 67 -13.80 -12.55 -18.40
CA THR A 67 -14.81 -13.60 -18.32
C THR A 67 -16.20 -13.05 -17.99
N ASP A 68 -17.21 -13.58 -18.67
CA ASP A 68 -18.64 -13.31 -18.45
C ASP A 68 -19.27 -14.25 -17.38
N GLU A 69 -18.45 -15.02 -16.64
CA GLU A 69 -18.87 -16.08 -15.70
C GLU A 69 -19.84 -15.65 -14.58
N ARG A 70 -20.04 -14.35 -14.35
CA ARG A 70 -20.79 -13.82 -13.19
C ARG A 70 -21.89 -12.82 -13.55
N GLY A 71 -22.39 -12.82 -14.80
CA GLY A 71 -23.51 -11.99 -15.25
C GLY A 71 -23.11 -10.95 -16.31
N PRO A 72 -23.91 -9.89 -16.51
CA PRO A 72 -23.73 -8.95 -17.64
C PRO A 72 -22.49 -8.06 -17.55
N VAL A 73 -21.75 -8.12 -16.44
CA VAL A 73 -20.53 -7.34 -16.23
C VAL A 73 -19.34 -8.27 -16.34
N ARG A 74 -18.47 -7.98 -17.31
CA ARG A 74 -17.22 -8.69 -17.50
C ARG A 74 -16.26 -8.41 -16.36
N HIS A 75 -15.59 -9.46 -15.91
CA HIS A 75 -14.57 -9.37 -14.88
C HIS A 75 -13.23 -9.85 -15.42
N GLN A 76 -12.16 -9.22 -14.98
CA GLN A 76 -10.81 -9.66 -15.26
C GLN A 76 -10.04 -9.85 -13.96
N GLN A 77 -9.30 -10.95 -13.85
CA GLN A 77 -8.39 -11.14 -12.74
C GLN A 77 -7.21 -10.18 -12.89
N MET A 78 -6.82 -9.54 -11.79
CA MET A 78 -5.68 -8.65 -11.74
C MET A 78 -4.84 -8.97 -10.52
N VAL A 79 -3.52 -8.83 -10.68
CA VAL A 79 -2.54 -9.20 -9.65
C VAL A 79 -1.55 -8.06 -9.47
N LYS A 80 -1.20 -7.76 -8.22
CA LYS A 80 -0.12 -6.85 -7.88
C LYS A 80 0.85 -7.56 -6.94
N GLN A 81 2.13 -7.61 -7.30
CA GLN A 81 3.15 -8.13 -6.40
C GLN A 81 3.35 -7.15 -5.23
N LEU A 82 3.45 -7.69 -4.02
CA LEU A 82 3.82 -6.94 -2.84
C LEU A 82 5.27 -7.28 -2.52
N ASP A 83 6.14 -6.28 -2.59
CA ASP A 83 7.49 -6.43 -2.08
C ASP A 83 7.46 -6.31 -0.54
N PRO A 84 7.82 -7.36 0.22
CA PRO A 84 7.88 -7.30 1.68
C PRO A 84 8.94 -6.29 2.17
N MET A 85 9.98 -6.00 1.37
CA MET A 85 11.00 -5.00 1.70
C MET A 85 10.55 -3.56 1.41
N ALA A 86 9.47 -3.35 0.64
CA ALA A 86 8.95 -2.00 0.39
C ALA A 86 8.32 -1.34 1.62
N ASN A 87 8.06 -2.10 2.70
CA ASN A 87 7.69 -1.54 4.00
C ASN A 87 8.86 -0.83 4.70
N VAL A 88 10.10 -1.12 4.32
CA VAL A 88 11.26 -0.78 5.17
C VAL A 88 11.66 0.69 5.03
N LEU A 89 11.71 1.28 3.83
CA LEU A 89 11.85 2.75 3.70
C LEU A 89 11.20 3.25 2.41
N ARG A 90 10.04 3.90 2.50
CA ARG A 90 9.66 4.86 1.44
C ARG A 90 10.56 6.07 1.60
N ARG A 91 11.36 6.38 0.58
CA ARG A 91 12.25 7.55 0.56
C ARG A 91 13.25 7.55 1.73
N PRO A 92 14.19 6.59 1.78
CA PRO A 92 15.27 6.59 2.77
C PRO A 92 16.00 7.93 2.85
N GLU A 93 16.15 8.61 1.72
CA GLU A 93 16.76 9.93 1.65
C GLU A 93 16.04 10.97 2.51
N TRP A 94 14.72 10.94 2.60
CA TRP A 94 13.94 11.90 3.40
C TRP A 94 14.04 11.62 4.89
N CYS A 95 14.10 10.35 5.28
CA CYS A 95 14.28 9.98 6.68
C CYS A 95 15.64 10.47 7.18
N THR A 96 16.70 10.25 6.39
CA THR A 96 18.04 10.74 6.71
C THR A 96 18.10 12.26 6.76
N GLU A 97 17.53 12.94 5.77
CA GLU A 97 17.51 14.42 5.74
C GLU A 97 16.74 14.99 6.94
N LEU A 98 15.60 14.40 7.30
CA LEU A 98 14.81 14.85 8.44
C LEU A 98 15.54 14.61 9.77
N GLN A 99 16.18 13.45 9.93
CA GLN A 99 17.00 13.14 11.11
C GLN A 99 18.13 14.17 11.27
N GLN A 100 18.84 14.49 10.19
CA GLN A 100 19.90 15.49 10.21
C GLN A 100 19.38 16.89 10.58
N ARG A 101 18.22 17.28 10.03
CA ARG A 101 17.58 18.57 10.38
C ARG A 101 17.16 18.61 11.85
N TRP A 102 16.64 17.52 12.40
CA TRP A 102 16.30 17.43 13.82
C TRP A 102 17.53 17.59 14.71
N GLU A 103 18.62 16.89 14.41
CA GLU A 103 19.88 17.01 15.17
C GLU A 103 20.44 18.43 15.15
N GLN A 104 20.38 19.11 14.00
CA GLN A 104 20.90 20.47 13.85
C GLN A 104 20.00 21.54 14.50
N GLN A 105 18.68 21.42 14.35
CA GLN A 105 17.72 22.47 14.76
C GLN A 105 17.11 22.21 16.14
N ILE A 106 17.11 20.96 16.61
CA ILE A 106 16.56 20.52 17.89
C ILE A 106 17.61 19.68 18.62
N PRO A 107 18.67 20.28 19.19
CA PRO A 107 19.81 19.53 19.75
C PRO A 107 19.46 18.55 20.88
N ILE A 108 18.29 18.73 21.52
CA ILE A 108 17.80 17.81 22.54
C ILE A 108 17.28 16.49 21.95
N SER A 109 16.92 16.42 20.66
CA SER A 109 16.45 15.17 20.04
C SER A 109 17.55 14.11 19.98
N ASP A 110 18.79 14.53 19.70
CA ASP A 110 19.99 13.69 19.75
C ASP A 110 20.25 13.20 21.19
N LYS A 111 20.18 14.11 22.16
CA LYS A 111 20.37 13.78 23.58
C LYS A 111 19.29 12.85 24.15
N MET A 112 18.07 12.88 23.60
CA MET A 112 17.00 11.94 23.93
C MET A 112 17.07 10.63 23.15
N GLY A 113 18.04 10.48 22.24
CA GLY A 113 18.24 9.27 21.44
C GLY A 113 17.12 9.00 20.44
N ILE A 114 16.34 10.02 20.05
CA ILE A 114 15.21 9.87 19.13
C ILE A 114 15.77 9.67 17.71
N LYS A 115 15.53 8.49 17.16
CA LYS A 115 15.92 8.11 15.80
C LYS A 115 14.70 7.72 14.98
N ILE A 116 14.67 8.14 13.73
CA ILE A 116 13.66 7.70 12.76
C ILE A 116 13.92 6.23 12.43
N ASN A 117 12.95 5.37 12.75
CA ASN A 117 13.04 3.92 12.53
C ASN A 117 12.55 3.54 11.13
N GLN A 118 11.35 4.02 10.75
CA GLN A 118 10.84 3.82 9.40
C GLN A 118 9.84 4.91 8.99
N TYR A 119 9.70 5.05 7.67
CA TYR A 119 8.61 5.79 7.06
C TYR A 119 8.01 4.97 5.93
N THR A 120 6.72 4.63 6.06
CA THR A 120 5.99 3.81 5.08
C THR A 120 5.17 4.66 4.10
N GLY A 121 5.23 5.99 4.21
CA GLY A 121 4.33 6.92 3.52
C GLY A 121 3.02 7.20 4.26
N TYR A 122 2.65 6.35 5.24
CA TYR A 122 1.42 6.47 6.03
C TYR A 122 1.70 6.45 7.53
N GLN A 123 2.72 5.71 7.92
CA GLN A 123 3.20 5.61 9.30
C GLN A 123 4.63 6.12 9.33
N PHE A 124 4.90 7.00 10.29
CA PHE A 124 6.21 7.52 10.59
C PHE A 124 6.54 7.08 12.01
N GLU A 125 7.58 6.27 12.16
CA GLU A 125 7.96 5.68 13.44
C GLU A 125 9.30 6.22 13.88
N CYS A 126 9.35 6.66 15.14
CA CYS A 126 10.58 7.01 15.82
C CYS A 126 10.77 6.07 17.00
N CYS A 127 12.01 5.65 17.23
CA CYS A 127 12.40 4.95 18.43
C CYS A 127 13.32 5.85 19.27
N ALA A 128 13.27 5.70 20.59
CA ALA A 128 14.22 6.33 21.49
C ALA A 128 14.86 5.23 22.32
N GLN A 129 16.19 5.21 22.39
CA GLN A 129 16.89 4.33 23.34
C GLN A 129 16.84 4.97 24.72
N LEU A 130 15.84 4.58 25.52
CA LEU A 130 15.84 4.85 26.96
C LEU A 130 16.84 3.88 27.60
N ASN A 131 18.02 4.40 27.92
CA ASN A 131 18.95 3.76 28.85
C ASN A 131 18.58 4.12 30.30
#